data_AF-A0A7V2X909-F1
#
_entry.id   AF-A0A7V2X909-F1
#
_cell.length_a   1.000
_cell.length_b   1.000
_cell.length_c   1.000
_cell.angle_alpha   90.00
_cell.angle_beta   90.00
_cell.angle_gamma   90.00
#
_symmetry.space_group_name_H-M   'P 1'
#
loop_
_entity.id
_entity.type
_entity.pdbx_description
1 polymer ?
#
loop_
_entity_poly.entity_id
_entity_poly.type
_entity_poly.pdbx_seq_one_letter_code
_entity_poly.pdbx_strand_id
1 'polypeptide(L)'
;MTGIVLLLTVFQAYGPALWGEFLFDDAYLPFADPNIGDMSLRAWTGTRPLLMISFWINHRFFGNEPFWLHVFNVLLHFVNALLVFFLARRLLARVGENGPERDLLAAIAGGVFLLHPIQTESVAYIASRSEVLSVMFFYGALAVFLYRREEAISFREAAVVLAL
;
A
#
# COMPACT_ATOMS: atom_id res chain seq x y z
N MET A 1 11.55 11.23 -13.16
CA MET A 1 12.79 10.76 -12.51
C MET A 1 12.56 10.33 -11.06
N THR A 2 11.87 11.13 -10.23
CA THR A 2 11.59 10.83 -8.81
C THR A 2 10.94 9.46 -8.56
N GLY A 3 9.92 9.08 -9.33
CA GLY A 3 9.25 7.79 -9.16
C GLY A 3 10.14 6.57 -9.44
N ILE A 4 11.04 6.66 -10.42
CA ILE A 4 12.00 5.59 -10.74
C ILE A 4 13.04 5.45 -9.61
N VAL A 5 13.52 6.57 -9.08
CA VAL A 5 14.46 6.56 -7.95
C VAL A 5 13.81 5.89 -6.74
N LEU A 6 12.59 6.28 -6.38
CA LEU A 6 11.86 5.64 -5.27
C LEU A 6 11.65 4.13 -5.50
N LEU A 7 11.35 3.73 -6.73
CA LEU A 7 11.16 2.32 -7.08
C LEU A 7 12.47 1.52 -6.92
N LEU A 8 13.61 2.07 -7.35
CA LEU A 8 14.89 1.39 -7.15
C LEU A 8 15.26 1.33 -5.66
N THR A 9 15.05 2.43 -4.94
CA THR A 9 15.34 2.53 -3.52
C THR A 9 14.53 1.54 -2.68
N VAL A 10 13.24 1.32 -2.98
CA VAL A 10 12.40 0.39 -2.20
C VAL A 10 12.89 -1.04 -2.34
N PHE A 11 13.24 -1.48 -3.55
CA PHE A 11 13.75 -2.83 -3.77
C PHE A 11 15.16 -3.00 -3.20
N GLN A 12 15.96 -1.93 -3.14
CA GLN A 12 17.25 -1.97 -2.47
C GLN A 12 17.10 -2.09 -0.95
N ALA A 13 16.22 -1.29 -0.34
CA ALA A 13 16.02 -1.26 1.11
C ALA A 13 15.34 -2.54 1.64
N TYR A 14 14.33 -3.02 0.93
CA TYR A 14 13.54 -4.20 1.32
C TYR A 14 13.97 -5.49 0.61
N GLY A 15 15.04 -5.43 -0.19
CA GLY A 15 15.60 -6.60 -0.87
C GLY A 15 15.84 -7.81 0.04
N PRO A 16 16.40 -7.64 1.27
CA PRO A 16 16.54 -8.74 2.21
C PRO A 16 15.21 -9.41 2.60
N ALA A 17 14.12 -8.64 2.71
CA ALA A 17 12.81 -9.16 3.07
C ALA A 17 12.20 -10.06 1.98
N LEU A 18 12.60 -9.91 0.72
CA LEU A 18 12.09 -10.72 -0.39
C LEU A 18 12.41 -12.22 -0.23
N TRP A 19 13.45 -12.54 0.53
CA TRP A 19 13.91 -13.91 0.75
C TRP A 19 13.52 -14.43 2.14
N GLY A 20 12.62 -13.74 2.83
CA GLY A 20 12.06 -14.19 4.10
C GLY A 20 11.18 -15.43 3.93
N GLU A 21 11.12 -16.24 4.98
CA GLU A 21 10.15 -17.33 5.08
C GLU A 21 8.87 -16.84 5.76
N PHE A 22 7.85 -17.72 5.81
CA PHE A 22 6.66 -17.47 6.61
C PHE A 22 7.00 -17.42 8.09
N LEU A 23 6.54 -16.38 8.79
CA LEU A 23 6.78 -16.19 10.22
C LEU A 23 5.46 -16.00 10.97
N PHE A 24 5.41 -16.43 12.23
CA PHE A 24 4.32 -16.11 13.17
C PHE A 24 2.90 -16.31 12.59
N ASP A 25 2.13 -15.22 12.41
CA ASP A 25 0.74 -15.23 11.94
C ASP A 25 0.62 -15.64 10.47
N ASP A 26 1.72 -15.66 9.72
CA ASP A 26 1.72 -16.16 8.35
C ASP A 26 1.29 -17.64 8.29
N ALA A 27 1.59 -18.40 9.36
CA ALA A 27 1.18 -19.79 9.48
C ALA A 27 -0.34 -19.99 9.56
N TYR A 28 -1.09 -18.93 9.86
CA TYR A 28 -2.56 -18.94 9.93
C TYR A 28 -3.21 -18.30 8.71
N LEU A 29 -2.43 -17.84 7.72
CA LEU A 29 -2.99 -17.33 6.48
C LEU A 29 -3.58 -18.47 5.64
N PRO A 30 -4.56 -18.16 4.75
CA PRO A 30 -5.30 -19.20 4.03
C PRO A 30 -4.45 -20.17 3.21
N PHE A 31 -3.24 -19.75 2.82
CA PHE A 31 -2.30 -20.56 2.06
C PHE A 31 -1.64 -21.70 2.84
N ALA A 32 -1.83 -21.77 4.16
CA ALA A 32 -1.47 -22.94 4.96
C ALA A 32 -2.37 -24.15 4.64
N ASP A 33 -3.58 -23.94 4.10
CA ASP A 33 -4.44 -25.02 3.61
C ASP A 33 -4.02 -25.43 2.19
N PRO A 34 -3.56 -26.68 1.98
CA PRO A 34 -3.15 -27.14 0.65
C PRO A 34 -4.28 -27.13 -0.38
N ASN A 35 -5.55 -27.12 0.06
CA ASN A 35 -6.72 -27.13 -0.83
C ASN A 35 -7.18 -25.72 -1.21
N ILE A 36 -6.58 -24.66 -0.66
CA ILE A 36 -7.10 -23.29 -0.80
C ILE A 36 -7.20 -22.85 -2.26
N GLY A 37 -6.29 -23.33 -3.13
CA GLY A 37 -6.24 -22.96 -4.54
C GLY A 37 -7.47 -23.38 -5.36
N ASP A 38 -8.15 -24.46 -4.94
CA ASP A 38 -9.36 -24.97 -5.60
C ASP A 38 -10.64 -24.36 -5.02
N MET A 39 -10.54 -23.58 -3.95
CA MET A 39 -11.68 -23.00 -3.27
C MET A 39 -12.17 -21.74 -3.99
N SER A 40 -13.50 -21.55 -3.98
CA SER A 40 -14.13 -20.35 -4.56
C SER A 40 -13.65 -19.06 -3.89
N LEU A 41 -13.70 -17.93 -4.60
CA LEU A 41 -13.37 -16.61 -4.01
C LEU A 41 -14.15 -16.35 -2.71
N ARG A 42 -15.40 -16.77 -2.63
CA ARG A 42 -16.22 -16.63 -1.42
C ARG A 42 -15.62 -17.34 -0.21
N ALA A 43 -14.97 -18.47 -0.43
CA ALA A 43 -14.32 -19.25 0.61
C ALA A 43 -12.98 -18.64 1.04
N TRP A 44 -12.31 -17.90 0.14
CA TRP A 44 -11.17 -17.05 0.50
C TRP A 44 -11.61 -15.83 1.31
N THR A 45 -12.75 -15.23 0.96
CA THR A 45 -13.22 -13.99 1.58
C THR A 45 -13.85 -14.26 2.95
N GLY A 46 -13.10 -13.96 4.01
CA GLY A 46 -13.59 -13.89 5.39
C GLY A 46 -13.99 -12.48 5.83
N THR A 47 -13.70 -12.13 7.08
CA THR A 47 -14.02 -10.82 7.71
C THR A 47 -13.23 -9.64 7.15
N ARG A 48 -12.15 -9.90 6.40
CA ARG A 48 -11.28 -8.89 5.77
C ARG A 48 -11.24 -9.09 4.25
N PRO A 49 -12.34 -8.81 3.53
CA PRO A 49 -12.51 -9.20 2.12
C PRO A 49 -11.44 -8.61 1.20
N LEU A 50 -11.09 -7.32 1.35
CA LEU A 50 -10.07 -6.69 0.50
C LEU A 50 -8.67 -7.30 0.72
N LEU A 51 -8.32 -7.61 1.97
CA LEU A 51 -7.08 -8.30 2.30
C LEU A 51 -7.05 -9.69 1.66
N MET A 52 -8.14 -10.46 1.84
CA MET A 52 -8.22 -11.82 1.32
C MET A 52 -8.23 -11.85 -0.22
N ILE A 53 -8.90 -10.90 -0.87
CA ILE A 53 -8.84 -10.72 -2.32
C ILE A 53 -7.41 -10.44 -2.77
N SER A 54 -6.66 -9.61 -2.05
CA SER A 54 -5.26 -9.32 -2.40
C SER A 54 -4.37 -10.57 -2.33
N PHE A 55 -4.59 -11.45 -1.33
CA PHE A 55 -3.92 -12.74 -1.24
C PHE A 55 -4.39 -13.71 -2.32
N TRP A 56 -5.69 -13.77 -2.61
CA TRP A 56 -6.24 -14.61 -3.67
C TRP A 56 -5.67 -14.24 -5.05
N ILE A 57 -5.60 -12.95 -5.36
CA ILE A 57 -4.97 -12.45 -6.59
C ILE A 57 -3.50 -12.91 -6.63
N ASN A 58 -2.74 -12.67 -5.56
CA ASN A 58 -1.33 -13.06 -5.51
C ASN A 58 -1.16 -14.57 -5.73
N HIS A 59 -1.94 -15.39 -5.03
CA HIS A 59 -1.96 -16.84 -5.19
C HIS A 59 -2.28 -17.27 -6.63
N ARG A 60 -3.29 -16.66 -7.25
CA ARG A 60 -3.73 -17.05 -8.59
C ARG A 60 -2.67 -16.83 -9.66
N PHE A 61 -1.82 -15.82 -9.50
CA PHE A 61 -0.78 -15.49 -10.48
C PHE A 61 0.58 -16.11 -10.14
N PHE A 62 0.89 -16.28 -8.85
CA PHE A 62 2.25 -16.58 -8.39
C PHE A 62 2.35 -17.75 -7.40
N GLY A 63 1.23 -18.36 -7.02
CA GLY A 63 1.18 -19.40 -6.00
C GLY A 63 1.44 -18.86 -4.59
N ASN A 64 1.87 -19.73 -3.69
CA ASN A 64 2.08 -19.42 -2.27
C ASN A 64 3.57 -19.26 -1.90
N GLU A 65 4.43 -18.94 -2.86
CA GLU A 65 5.84 -18.73 -2.57
C GLU A 65 6.02 -17.41 -1.78
N PRO A 66 6.70 -17.42 -0.61
CA PRO A 66 6.91 -16.23 0.22
C PRO A 66 7.47 -15.04 -0.56
N PHE A 67 8.39 -15.32 -1.50
CA PHE A 67 8.99 -14.31 -2.37
C PHE A 67 7.96 -13.40 -3.04
N TRP A 68 6.94 -13.99 -3.68
CA TRP A 68 5.93 -13.21 -4.41
C TRP A 68 4.95 -12.48 -3.48
N LEU A 69 4.80 -12.98 -2.25
CA LEU A 69 4.01 -12.32 -1.22
C LEU A 69 4.73 -11.07 -0.69
N HIS A 70 6.04 -11.16 -0.45
CA HIS A 70 6.88 -10.01 -0.07
C HIS A 70 6.97 -8.98 -1.20
N VAL A 71 7.17 -9.41 -2.45
CA VAL A 71 7.16 -8.49 -3.62
C VAL A 71 5.88 -7.66 -3.65
N PHE A 72 4.72 -8.28 -3.39
CA PHE A 72 3.45 -7.55 -3.35
C PHE A 72 3.40 -6.51 -2.23
N ASN A 73 3.87 -6.85 -1.02
CA ASN A 73 3.92 -5.89 0.09
C ASN A 73 4.87 -4.72 -0.22
N VAL A 74 6.04 -5.00 -0.80
CA VAL A 74 7.01 -3.98 -1.24
C VAL A 74 6.41 -3.05 -2.30
N LEU A 75 5.67 -3.59 -3.27
CA LEU A 75 4.98 -2.79 -4.29
C LEU A 75 3.87 -1.93 -3.68
N LEU A 76 3.09 -2.45 -2.73
CA LEU A 76 2.08 -1.68 -2.02
C LEU A 76 2.73 -0.55 -1.19
N HIS A 77 3.86 -0.82 -0.54
CA HIS A 77 4.62 0.20 0.19
C HIS A 77 5.18 1.28 -0.72
N PHE A 78 5.66 0.90 -1.91
CA PHE A 78 6.06 1.86 -2.93
C PHE A 78 4.89 2.78 -3.34
N VAL A 79 3.70 2.22 -3.55
CA VAL A 79 2.49 3.02 -3.82
C VAL A 79 2.19 3.96 -2.65
N ASN A 80 2.32 3.51 -1.40
CA ASN A 80 2.15 4.36 -0.23
C ASN A 80 3.13 5.53 -0.21
N ALA A 81 4.40 5.30 -0.53
CA ALA A 81 5.40 6.36 -0.62
C ALA A 81 5.09 7.37 -1.74
N LEU A 82 4.57 6.92 -2.89
CA LEU A 82 4.09 7.80 -3.95
C LEU A 82 2.89 8.64 -3.49
N LEU A 83 1.94 8.03 -2.77
CA LEU A 83 0.82 8.76 -2.20
C LEU A 83 1.30 9.83 -1.22
N VAL A 84 2.26 9.52 -0.34
CA VAL A 84 2.88 10.50 0.57
C VAL A 84 3.52 11.65 -0.22
N PHE A 85 4.23 11.36 -1.31
CA PHE A 85 4.76 12.40 -2.21
C PHE A 85 3.65 13.32 -2.73
N PHE A 86 2.56 12.78 -3.28
CA PHE A 86 1.46 13.60 -3.80
C PHE A 86 0.76 14.40 -2.70
N LEU A 87 0.52 13.79 -1.54
CA LEU A 87 -0.06 14.46 -0.38
C LEU A 87 0.81 15.63 0.07
N ALA A 88 2.10 15.41 0.30
CA ALA A 88 3.04 16.45 0.71
C ALA A 88 3.12 17.57 -0.34
N ARG A 89 3.24 17.22 -1.62
CA ARG A 89 3.25 18.18 -2.73
C ARG A 89 2.00 19.05 -2.74
N ARG A 90 0.83 18.46 -2.49
CA ARG A 90 -0.44 19.20 -2.47
C ARG A 90 -0.55 20.12 -1.27
N LEU A 91 -0.15 19.65 -0.09
CA LEU A 91 -0.17 20.45 1.15
C LEU A 91 0.80 21.63 1.06
N LEU A 92 2.02 21.42 0.56
CA LEU A 92 3.00 22.49 0.33
C LEU A 92 2.43 23.55 -0.64
N ALA A 93 1.79 23.13 -1.73
CA ALA A 93 1.15 24.06 -2.66
C ALA A 93 0.02 24.89 -2.00
N ARG A 94 -0.66 24.36 -0.96
CA ARG A 94 -1.71 25.09 -0.23
C ARG A 94 -1.17 26.17 0.71
N VAL A 95 0.07 26.04 1.17
CA VAL A 95 0.74 27.03 2.03
C VAL A 95 1.58 28.03 1.25
N GLY A 96 1.47 28.04 -0.09
CA GLY A 96 2.12 29.02 -0.95
C GLY A 96 3.47 28.56 -1.54
N GLU A 97 3.96 27.37 -1.19
CA GLU A 97 5.20 26.82 -1.73
C GLU A 97 5.00 26.38 -3.18
N ASN A 98 5.61 27.12 -4.10
CA ASN A 98 5.50 26.90 -5.54
C ASN A 98 6.89 26.83 -6.18
N GLY A 99 7.08 25.88 -7.10
CA GLY A 99 8.33 25.71 -7.83
C GLY A 99 9.01 24.34 -7.60
N PRO A 100 10.28 24.20 -8.01
CA PRO A 100 11.01 22.93 -7.94
C PRO A 100 11.31 22.47 -6.51
N GLU A 101 11.48 23.41 -5.56
CA GLU A 101 11.73 23.10 -4.15
C GLU A 101 10.57 22.32 -3.51
N ARG A 102 9.32 22.65 -3.88
CA ARG A 102 8.13 21.90 -3.45
C ARG A 102 8.23 20.42 -3.82
N ASP A 103 8.62 20.14 -5.06
CA ASP A 103 8.69 18.76 -5.56
C ASP A 103 9.87 18.01 -4.91
N LEU A 104 10.96 18.71 -4.54
CA LEU A 104 12.05 18.16 -3.74
C LEU A 104 11.61 17.83 -2.31
N LEU A 105 10.95 18.76 -1.61
CA LEU A 105 10.44 18.55 -0.25
C LEU A 105 9.42 17.41 -0.19
N ALA A 106 8.53 17.33 -1.17
CA ALA A 106 7.60 16.23 -1.31
C ALA A 106 8.33 14.89 -1.56
N ALA A 107 9.41 14.88 -2.35
CA ALA A 107 10.23 13.70 -2.58
C ALA A 107 10.96 13.27 -1.31
N ILE A 108 11.46 14.22 -0.51
CA ILE A 108 12.06 13.96 0.80
C ILE A 108 11.01 13.34 1.73
N ALA A 109 9.78 13.89 1.80
CA ALA A 109 8.72 13.33 2.64
C ALA A 109 8.37 11.88 2.26
N GLY A 110 8.18 11.60 0.96
CA GLY A 110 7.94 10.24 0.47
C GLY A 110 9.13 9.31 0.71
N GLY A 111 10.35 9.80 0.53
CA GLY A 111 11.58 9.05 0.79
C GLY A 111 11.80 8.73 2.26
N VAL A 112 11.53 9.68 3.16
CA VAL A 112 11.57 9.46 4.61
C VAL A 112 10.56 8.38 4.99
N PHE A 113 9.30 8.48 4.53
CA PHE A 113 8.30 7.44 4.77
C PHE A 113 8.78 6.07 4.27
N LEU A 114 9.30 6.02 3.04
CA LEU A 114 9.75 4.77 2.41
C LEU A 114 10.90 4.10 3.16
N LEU A 115 11.87 4.89 3.64
CA LEU A 115 13.09 4.42 4.26
C LEU A 115 13.04 4.35 5.79
N HIS A 116 11.95 4.80 6.41
CA HIS A 116 11.89 4.87 7.87
C HIS A 116 11.90 3.45 8.47
N PRO A 117 12.82 3.12 9.40
CA PRO A 117 12.95 1.77 9.96
C PRO A 117 11.67 1.21 10.59
N ILE A 118 10.78 2.08 11.08
CA ILE A 118 9.46 1.68 11.62
C ILE A 118 8.60 0.92 10.59
N GLN A 119 8.83 1.13 9.29
CA GLN A 119 8.09 0.45 8.23
C GLN A 119 8.60 -0.97 7.97
N THR A 120 9.74 -1.35 8.56
CA THR A 120 10.37 -2.65 8.27
C THR A 120 9.42 -3.80 8.58
N GLU A 121 8.79 -3.79 9.75
CA GLU A 121 7.86 -4.83 10.17
C GLU A 121 6.63 -4.88 9.25
N SER A 122 5.95 -3.73 9.05
CA SER A 122 4.74 -3.66 8.23
C SER A 122 4.94 -4.16 6.79
N VAL A 123 6.13 -3.95 6.22
CA VAL A 123 6.44 -4.31 4.83
C VAL A 123 7.02 -5.73 4.71
N ALA A 124 7.95 -6.08 5.60
CA ALA A 124 8.63 -7.38 5.53
C ALA A 124 7.72 -8.52 5.99
N TYR A 125 6.81 -8.28 6.92
CA TYR A 125 5.92 -9.32 7.44
C TYR A 125 4.72 -9.56 6.50
N ILE A 126 4.50 -10.79 6.04
CA ILE A 126 3.50 -11.08 5.00
C ILE A 126 2.08 -10.78 5.50
N ALA A 127 1.73 -11.23 6.71
CA ALA A 127 0.45 -10.97 7.36
C ALA A 127 0.16 -9.47 7.53
N SER A 128 1.21 -8.64 7.74
CA SER A 128 1.08 -7.18 7.80
C SER A 128 0.70 -6.51 6.48
N ARG A 129 0.46 -7.29 5.40
CA ARG A 129 -0.24 -6.79 4.19
C ARG A 129 -1.52 -6.01 4.54
N SER A 130 -2.22 -6.38 5.62
CA SER A 130 -3.37 -5.63 6.10
C SER A 130 -3.03 -4.18 6.48
N GLU A 131 -1.88 -3.95 7.10
CA GLU A 131 -1.43 -2.60 7.48
C GLU A 131 -1.08 -1.80 6.24
N VAL A 132 -0.29 -2.37 5.32
CA VAL A 132 0.16 -1.69 4.09
C VAL A 132 -1.03 -1.31 3.22
N LEU A 133 -2.04 -2.19 3.09
CA LEU A 133 -3.29 -1.87 2.39
C LEU A 133 -4.12 -0.81 3.11
N SER A 134 -4.20 -0.87 4.44
CA SER A 134 -4.97 0.12 5.22
C SER A 134 -4.40 1.52 5.04
N VAL A 135 -3.07 1.65 5.08
CA VAL A 135 -2.36 2.91 4.80
C VAL A 135 -2.60 3.36 3.36
N MET A 136 -2.58 2.45 2.39
CA MET A 136 -2.84 2.76 0.98
C MET A 136 -4.24 3.36 0.78
N PHE A 137 -5.27 2.73 1.33
CA PHE A 137 -6.63 3.24 1.21
C PHE A 137 -6.83 4.54 1.97
N PHE A 138 -6.22 4.69 3.15
CA PHE A 138 -6.28 5.94 3.92
C PHE A 138 -5.63 7.10 3.17
N TYR A 139 -4.39 6.92 2.68
CA TYR A 139 -3.70 7.95 1.90
C TYR A 139 -4.35 8.20 0.55
N GLY A 140 -4.92 7.18 -0.09
CA GLY A 140 -5.71 7.32 -1.31
C GLY A 140 -6.95 8.18 -1.07
N ALA A 141 -7.70 7.92 0.01
CA ALA A 141 -8.86 8.73 0.39
C ALA A 141 -8.46 10.18 0.69
N LEU A 142 -7.36 10.39 1.42
CA LEU A 142 -6.84 11.73 1.71
C LEU A 142 -6.38 12.45 0.44
N ALA A 143 -5.78 11.72 -0.51
CA ALA A 143 -5.36 12.29 -1.79
C ALA A 143 -6.57 12.75 -2.58
N VAL A 144 -7.60 11.91 -2.70
CA VAL A 144 -8.89 12.30 -3.32
C VAL A 144 -9.46 13.55 -2.65
N PHE A 145 -9.47 13.59 -1.31
CA PHE A 145 -9.95 14.74 -0.56
C PHE A 145 -9.16 16.04 -0.84
N LEU A 146 -7.83 15.99 -0.91
CA LEU A 146 -7.00 17.17 -1.13
C LEU A 146 -6.95 17.66 -2.59
N TYR A 147 -7.14 16.74 -3.53
CA TYR A 147 -7.10 17.00 -4.98
C TYR A 147 -8.47 17.23 -5.61
N ARG A 148 -9.57 17.10 -4.85
CA ARG A 148 -10.91 17.45 -5.33
C ARG A 148 -10.94 18.90 -5.84
N ARG A 149 -11.74 19.13 -6.90
CA ARG A 149 -11.87 20.44 -7.55
C ARG A 149 -12.79 21.38 -6.78
N GLU A 150 -13.78 20.84 -6.10
CA GLU A 150 -14.79 21.61 -5.36
C GLU A 150 -14.44 21.69 -3.88
N GLU A 151 -14.56 22.88 -3.29
CA GLU A 151 -14.25 23.08 -1.87
C GLU A 151 -15.27 22.43 -0.94
N ALA A 152 -16.49 22.17 -1.42
CA ALA A 152 -17.56 21.48 -0.69
C ALA A 152 -17.92 20.15 -1.37
N ILE A 153 -18.21 19.13 -0.57
CA ILE A 153 -18.83 17.88 -1.05
C ILE A 153 -20.33 18.15 -1.17
N SER A 154 -20.92 17.82 -2.31
CA SER A 154 -22.38 17.89 -2.45
C SER A 154 -23.06 16.82 -1.58
N PHE A 155 -24.29 17.07 -1.13
CA PHE A 155 -25.07 16.08 -0.37
C PHE A 155 -25.22 14.76 -1.13
N ARG A 156 -25.25 14.80 -2.46
CA ARG A 156 -25.30 13.60 -3.32
C ARG A 156 -24.03 12.77 -3.20
N GLU A 157 -22.87 13.41 -3.28
CA GLU A 157 -21.58 12.72 -3.15
C GLU A 157 -21.38 12.17 -1.74
N ALA A 158 -21.77 12.93 -0.71
CA ALA A 158 -21.76 12.43 0.67
C ALA A 158 -22.66 11.19 0.83
N ALA A 159 -23.87 11.21 0.26
CA ALA A 159 -24.78 10.08 0.29
C ALA A 159 -24.23 8.85 -0.46
N VAL A 160 -23.54 9.05 -1.58
CA VAL A 160 -22.88 7.96 -2.31
C VAL A 160 -21.75 7.36 -1.47
N VAL A 161 -20.92 8.16 -0.82
CA VAL A 161 -19.84 7.68 0.05
C VAL A 161 -20.39 6.90 1.26
N LEU A 162 -21.51 7.34 1.85
CA LEU A 162 -22.14 6.64 2.99
C LEU A 162 -22.87 5.35 2.60
N ALA A 163 -23.20 5.18 1.32
CA ALA A 163 -23.88 3.98 0.81
C ALA A 163 -22.90 2.88 0.35
N LEU A 164 -21.60 3.18 0.32
CA LEU A 164 -20.50 2.24 0.02
C LEU A 164 -19.95 1.61 1.30
#